data_AF-A0A345JSW8-F1
#
_entry.id   AF-A0A345JSW8-F1
#
_cell.length_a   1.000
_cell.length_b   1.000
_cell.length_c   1.000
_cell.angle_alpha   90.00
_cell.angle_beta   90.00
_cell.angle_gamma   90.00
#
_symmetry.space_group_name_H-M   'P 1'
#
loop_
_entity.id
_entity.type
_entity.pdbx_description
1 polymer ?
#
loop_
_entity_poly.entity_id
_entity_poly.type
_entity_poly.pdbx_seq_one_letter_code
_entity_poly.pdbx_strand_id
1 'polypeptide(L)'
;MSLKFSQKKLAGLTMVELLISTAIAVMILSALITTYIAVKSKYTEYKDKTTTEAKELLVKNILFNFIKDVGFACNFGSSQQTYYDRTSDSLDSFFYSPTMIRVGRLPLANSAHIPQSLEENCSAGCYQPETDYIMIKKEESHSSLTQINSLNSTLHLRSVDGITASDYLFLCNKNSINLVKASNVNSNSNTINLSQSPQGSDYYPGDYIGKYSLEILYVRDTGKQDSQGQSIYSLYVYIKNSGANGMSYELVRGVENLQVEYATVSNNVITWNNVAADIDINSSNYPALKISYSIAGQTFNKIITL
;
A
#
# COMPACT_ATOMS: atom_id res chain seq x y z
N MET A 1 54.49 69.40 25.36
CA MET A 1 53.03 69.29 25.13
C MET A 1 52.54 68.07 25.90
N SER A 2 51.99 68.27 27.10
CA SER A 2 51.66 67.18 28.04
C SER A 2 50.20 66.76 27.87
N LEU A 3 49.97 65.51 27.47
CA LEU A 3 48.66 64.88 27.40
C LEU A 3 48.14 64.62 28.83
N LYS A 4 47.15 65.41 29.26
CA LYS A 4 46.38 65.13 30.48
C LYS A 4 45.43 63.94 30.22
N PHE A 5 45.79 62.76 30.71
CA PHE A 5 44.83 61.67 30.86
C PHE A 5 43.87 61.98 32.01
N SER A 6 42.62 62.31 31.68
CA SER A 6 41.52 62.37 32.64
C SER A 6 41.15 60.96 33.07
N GLN A 7 41.72 60.48 34.19
CA GLN A 7 41.21 59.29 34.87
C GLN A 7 39.81 59.59 35.42
N LYS A 8 38.77 59.17 34.70
CA LYS A 8 37.42 59.05 35.28
C LYS A 8 37.51 58.05 36.43
N LYS A 9 37.25 58.49 37.66
CA LYS A 9 37.09 57.59 38.81
C LYS A 9 35.96 56.61 38.49
N LEU A 10 36.28 55.32 38.39
CA LEU A 10 35.29 54.25 38.46
C LEU A 10 34.68 54.30 39.85
N ALA A 11 33.46 54.83 39.96
CA ALA A 11 32.64 54.64 41.15
C ALA A 11 32.37 53.14 41.28
N GLY A 12 32.86 52.52 42.35
CA GLY A 12 32.59 51.11 42.63
C GLY A 12 31.09 50.89 42.84
N LEU A 13 30.57 49.77 42.32
CA LEU A 13 29.19 49.36 42.60
C LEU A 13 29.01 49.12 44.10
N THR A 14 27.92 49.62 44.65
CA THR A 14 27.50 49.30 46.01
C THR A 14 27.03 47.83 46.07
N MET A 15 27.18 47.19 47.23
CA MET A 15 26.74 45.81 47.45
C MET A 15 25.24 45.62 47.12
N VAL A 16 24.43 46.65 47.34
CA VAL A 16 22.99 46.66 47.04
C VAL A 16 22.75 46.68 45.53
N GLU A 17 23.46 47.51 44.76
CA GLU A 17 23.34 47.53 43.29
C GLU A 17 23.78 46.20 42.66
N LEU A 18 24.79 45.55 43.24
CA LEU A 18 25.22 44.21 42.81
C LEU A 18 24.12 43.17 43.05
N LEU A 19 23.49 43.16 44.23
CA LEU A 19 22.40 42.24 44.58
C LEU A 19 21.15 42.46 43.71
N ILE A 20 20.82 43.72 43.41
CA ILE A 20 19.71 44.04 42.51
C ILE A 20 20.01 43.56 41.08
N SER A 21 21.23 43.79 40.60
CA SER A 21 21.65 43.38 39.25
C SER A 21 21.66 41.86 39.08
N THR A 22 22.14 41.11 40.09
CA THR A 22 22.11 39.64 40.06
C THR A 22 20.69 39.11 40.15
N ALA A 23 19.83 39.69 40.98
CA ALA A 23 18.41 39.31 41.05
C ALA A 23 17.71 39.50 39.70
N ILE A 24 17.93 40.64 39.03
CA ILE A 24 17.39 40.90 37.69
C ILE A 24 17.95 39.90 36.67
N ALA A 25 19.27 39.65 36.69
CA ALA A 25 19.90 38.69 35.78
C ALA A 25 19.34 37.27 35.95
N VAL A 26 19.14 36.81 37.19
CA VAL A 26 18.54 35.51 37.48
C VAL A 26 17.09 35.46 36.98
N MET A 27 16.28 36.50 37.24
CA MET A 27 14.90 36.56 36.72
C MET A 27 14.85 36.49 35.20
N ILE A 28 15.71 37.23 34.50
CA ILE A 28 15.79 37.22 33.04
C ILE A 28 16.23 35.84 32.54
N LEU A 29 17.27 35.24 33.14
CA LEU A 29 17.77 33.93 32.75
C LEU A 29 16.69 32.84 32.94
N SER A 30 15.98 32.86 34.06
CA SER A 30 14.85 31.96 34.32
C SER A 30 13.73 32.13 33.29
N ALA A 31 13.36 33.37 32.96
CA ALA A 31 12.36 33.65 31.92
C ALA A 31 12.80 33.17 30.54
N LEU A 32 14.08 33.31 30.19
CA LEU A 32 14.64 32.80 28.92
C LEU A 32 14.62 31.28 28.87
N ILE A 33 14.99 30.60 29.96
CA ILE A 33 14.98 29.13 30.05
C ILE A 33 13.56 28.60 29.92
N THR A 34 12.59 29.16 30.65
CA THR A 34 11.19 28.73 30.57
C THR A 34 10.60 28.99 29.18
N THR A 35 10.92 30.15 28.58
CA THR A 35 10.51 30.47 27.22
C THR A 35 11.10 29.49 26.21
N TYR A 36 12.39 29.16 26.32
CA TYR A 36 13.04 28.19 25.44
C TYR A 36 12.42 26.79 25.57
N ILE A 37 12.15 26.33 26.79
CA ILE A 37 11.48 25.03 27.04
C ILE A 37 10.08 25.03 26.42
N ALA A 38 9.32 26.10 26.62
CA ALA A 38 7.98 26.23 26.05
C ALA A 38 8.00 26.24 24.51
N VAL A 39 8.90 27.02 23.91
CA VAL A 39 9.08 27.08 22.45
C VAL A 39 9.51 25.72 21.89
N LYS A 40 10.47 25.05 22.53
CA LYS A 40 10.93 23.72 22.12
C LYS A 40 9.82 22.68 22.20
N SER A 41 9.04 22.70 23.28
CA SER A 41 7.88 21.82 23.46
C SER A 41 6.85 22.05 22.34
N LYS A 42 6.48 23.31 22.08
CA LYS A 42 5.55 23.66 20.99
C LYS A 42 6.09 23.31 19.61
N TYR A 43 7.37 23.52 19.36
CA TYR A 43 7.99 23.13 18.11
C TYR A 43 7.90 21.61 17.86
N THR A 44 8.21 20.80 18.88
CA THR A 44 8.09 19.34 18.78
C THR A 44 6.65 18.92 18.54
N GLU A 45 5.69 19.51 19.28
CA GLU A 45 4.25 19.26 19.10
C GLU A 45 3.80 19.55 17.65
N TYR A 46 4.17 20.70 17.09
CA TYR A 46 3.83 21.05 15.70
C TYR A 46 4.53 20.16 14.69
N LYS A 47 5.79 19.80 14.93
CA LYS A 47 6.55 18.89 14.07
C LYS A 47 5.90 17.51 14.02
N ASP A 48 5.55 16.95 15.17
CA ASP A 48 4.95 15.62 15.29
C ASP A 48 3.55 15.59 14.69
N LYS A 49 2.77 16.65 14.90
CA LYS A 49 1.47 16.83 14.25
C LYS A 49 1.61 16.88 12.72
N THR A 50 2.51 17.74 12.21
CA THR A 50 2.75 17.87 10.76
C THR A 50 3.21 16.55 10.14
N THR A 51 4.08 15.81 10.84
CA THR A 51 4.57 14.50 10.40
C THR A 51 3.42 13.48 10.35
N THR A 52 2.52 13.50 11.33
CA THR A 52 1.35 12.62 11.38
C THR A 52 0.38 12.93 10.25
N GLU A 53 0.03 14.20 10.04
CA GLU A 53 -0.86 14.65 8.96
C GLU A 53 -0.30 14.34 7.56
N ALA A 54 1.02 14.49 7.36
CA ALA A 54 1.67 14.13 6.11
C ALA A 54 1.61 12.62 5.84
N LYS A 55 1.85 11.79 6.87
CA LYS A 55 1.71 10.33 6.75
C LYS A 55 0.26 9.91 6.52
N GLU A 56 -0.68 10.55 7.20
CA GLU A 56 -2.11 10.31 7.01
C GLU A 56 -2.49 10.54 5.54
N LEU A 57 -2.11 11.68 4.97
CA LEU A 57 -2.41 12.00 3.57
C LEU A 57 -1.78 10.97 2.62
N LEU A 58 -0.54 10.56 2.88
CA LEU A 58 0.14 9.54 2.09
C LEU A 58 -0.60 8.20 2.14
N VAL A 59 -0.99 7.73 3.33
CA VAL A 59 -1.76 6.49 3.48
C VAL A 59 -3.12 6.60 2.78
N LYS A 60 -3.84 7.71 2.94
CA LYS A 60 -5.13 7.93 2.24
C LYS A 60 -4.99 7.84 0.72
N ASN A 61 -3.91 8.38 0.16
CA ASN A 61 -3.64 8.31 -1.27
C ASN A 61 -3.27 6.89 -1.72
N ILE A 62 -2.43 6.19 -0.95
CA ILE A 62 -2.10 4.78 -1.22
C ILE A 62 -3.38 3.94 -1.22
N LEU A 63 -4.21 4.05 -0.17
CA LEU A 63 -5.47 3.30 -0.07
C LEU A 63 -6.41 3.61 -1.25
N PHE A 64 -6.53 4.89 -1.61
CA PHE A 64 -7.38 5.30 -2.72
C PHE A 64 -6.91 4.72 -4.05
N ASN A 65 -5.62 4.88 -4.39
CA ASN A 65 -5.06 4.38 -5.65
C ASN A 65 -5.09 2.86 -5.69
N PHE A 66 -4.74 2.18 -4.58
CA PHE A 66 -4.78 0.72 -4.48
C PHE A 66 -6.16 0.16 -4.83
N ILE A 67 -7.24 0.77 -4.35
CA ILE A 67 -8.61 0.36 -4.68
C ILE A 67 -9.06 0.83 -6.07
N LYS A 68 -8.59 1.99 -6.55
CA LYS A 68 -9.03 2.57 -7.84
C LYS A 68 -8.30 2.02 -9.05
N ASP A 69 -7.09 1.49 -8.88
CA ASP A 69 -6.30 0.88 -9.95
C ASP A 69 -6.65 -0.60 -10.16
N VAL A 70 -7.74 -1.07 -9.56
CA VAL A 70 -8.20 -2.46 -9.64
C VAL A 70 -8.80 -2.80 -10.99
N GLY A 71 -8.53 -4.02 -11.44
CA GLY A 71 -9.16 -4.63 -12.61
C GLY A 71 -8.27 -4.61 -13.85
N PHE A 72 -8.89 -4.92 -14.99
CA PHE A 72 -8.22 -5.10 -16.27
C PHE A 72 -8.95 -4.31 -17.34
N ALA A 73 -8.23 -3.71 -18.29
CA ALA A 73 -8.81 -2.97 -19.40
C ALA A 73 -9.38 -3.88 -20.52
N CYS A 74 -10.00 -5.00 -20.16
CA CYS A 74 -10.56 -5.95 -21.10
C CYS A 74 -11.76 -5.32 -21.84
N ASN A 75 -11.73 -5.31 -23.18
CA ASN A 75 -12.72 -4.62 -24.03
C ASN A 75 -14.19 -5.01 -23.76
N PHE A 76 -14.43 -6.23 -23.29
CA PHE A 76 -15.76 -6.77 -23.01
C PHE A 76 -16.08 -6.82 -21.51
N GLY A 77 -15.31 -6.10 -20.69
CA GLY A 77 -15.36 -6.19 -19.23
C GLY A 77 -14.66 -7.43 -18.71
N SER A 78 -14.88 -7.72 -17.43
CA SER A 78 -14.26 -8.85 -16.71
C SER A 78 -15.24 -9.66 -15.84
N SER A 79 -16.50 -9.26 -15.75
CA SER A 79 -17.46 -9.86 -14.82
C SER A 79 -18.32 -10.98 -15.42
N GLN A 80 -18.42 -11.08 -16.75
CA GLN A 80 -19.32 -12.03 -17.43
C GLN A 80 -18.60 -13.11 -18.26
N GLN A 81 -17.28 -13.03 -18.40
CA GLN A 81 -16.51 -14.06 -19.11
C GLN A 81 -16.21 -15.27 -18.23
N THR A 82 -15.96 -16.41 -18.88
CA THR A 82 -15.45 -17.61 -18.21
C THR A 82 -13.96 -17.48 -17.96
N TYR A 83 -13.53 -17.70 -16.72
CA TYR A 83 -12.12 -17.65 -16.36
C TYR A 83 -11.47 -19.02 -16.47
N TYR A 84 -10.24 -19.05 -16.99
CA TYR A 84 -9.41 -20.24 -17.07
C TYR A 84 -8.03 -19.96 -16.49
N ASP A 85 -7.55 -20.88 -15.64
CA ASP A 85 -6.15 -20.94 -15.25
C ASP A 85 -5.38 -21.82 -16.23
N ARG A 86 -4.40 -21.22 -16.91
CA ARG A 86 -3.49 -21.83 -17.88
C ARG A 86 -2.04 -21.46 -17.55
N THR A 87 -1.76 -21.18 -16.29
CA THR A 87 -0.41 -20.83 -15.81
C THR A 87 0.51 -22.03 -15.65
N SER A 88 -0.06 -23.25 -15.59
CA SER A 88 0.59 -24.49 -15.11
C SER A 88 1.03 -24.47 -13.64
N ASP A 89 0.70 -23.41 -12.91
CA ASP A 89 0.99 -23.29 -11.49
C ASP A 89 -0.26 -23.70 -10.69
N SER A 90 -0.06 -24.26 -9.49
CA SER A 90 -1.18 -24.67 -8.62
C SER A 90 -1.72 -23.47 -7.82
N LEU A 91 -2.21 -22.43 -8.49
CA LEU A 91 -2.61 -21.16 -7.88
C LEU A 91 -3.90 -21.26 -7.04
N ASP A 92 -4.02 -20.38 -6.06
CA ASP A 92 -5.26 -20.23 -5.29
C ASP A 92 -6.39 -19.68 -6.17
N SER A 93 -7.63 -20.03 -5.84
CA SER A 93 -8.81 -19.70 -6.65
C SER A 93 -8.99 -18.20 -6.91
N PHE A 94 -8.53 -17.34 -6.00
CA PHE A 94 -8.64 -15.90 -6.18
C PHE A 94 -7.83 -15.40 -7.39
N PHE A 95 -6.75 -16.05 -7.79
CA PHE A 95 -5.94 -15.63 -8.95
C PHE A 95 -6.74 -15.59 -10.25
N TYR A 96 -7.63 -16.55 -10.43
CA TYR A 96 -8.41 -16.75 -11.66
C TYR A 96 -9.92 -16.65 -11.42
N SER A 97 -10.37 -16.08 -10.30
CA SER A 97 -11.78 -15.76 -10.09
C SER A 97 -12.19 -14.47 -10.82
N PRO A 98 -13.50 -14.23 -11.07
CA PRO A 98 -13.99 -12.94 -11.57
C PRO A 98 -13.93 -11.81 -10.53
N THR A 99 -13.76 -12.13 -9.25
CA THR A 99 -13.72 -11.15 -8.17
C THR A 99 -12.44 -10.34 -8.21
N MET A 100 -12.49 -9.01 -8.33
CA MET A 100 -11.28 -8.18 -8.41
C MET A 100 -10.75 -7.69 -7.05
N ILE A 101 -11.61 -7.62 -6.04
CA ILE A 101 -11.26 -7.16 -4.69
C ILE A 101 -11.77 -8.18 -3.69
N ARG A 102 -10.91 -8.62 -2.77
CA ARG A 102 -11.27 -9.39 -1.58
C ARG A 102 -10.75 -8.67 -0.35
N VAL A 103 -11.56 -8.63 0.69
CA VAL A 103 -11.14 -8.14 2.00
C VAL A 103 -11.40 -9.24 3.02
N GLY A 104 -10.54 -9.34 4.02
CA GLY A 104 -10.59 -10.41 5.01
C GLY A 104 -9.79 -10.06 6.25
N ARG A 105 -9.88 -10.92 7.27
CA ARG A 105 -9.10 -10.79 8.49
C ARG A 105 -7.80 -11.60 8.36
N LEU A 106 -6.72 -11.11 8.97
CA LEU A 106 -5.49 -11.90 9.10
C LEU A 106 -5.55 -12.81 10.34
N PRO A 107 -4.95 -14.01 10.31
CA PRO A 107 -4.10 -14.55 9.24
C PRO A 107 -4.87 -15.10 8.03
N LEU A 108 -4.18 -15.15 6.89
CA LEU A 108 -4.61 -15.93 5.72
C LEU A 108 -4.36 -17.42 5.94
N ALA A 109 -5.16 -18.25 5.26
CA ALA A 109 -4.92 -19.69 5.19
C ALA A 109 -3.58 -19.99 4.50
N ASN A 110 -2.92 -21.07 4.91
CA ASN A 110 -1.63 -21.45 4.36
C ASN A 110 -1.71 -21.65 2.84
N SER A 111 -0.81 -21.00 2.11
CA SER A 111 -0.73 -21.07 0.66
C SER A 111 0.72 -21.07 0.19
N ALA A 112 1.03 -21.88 -0.82
CA ALA A 112 2.35 -21.88 -1.45
C ALA A 112 2.65 -20.56 -2.20
N HIS A 113 1.64 -19.71 -2.40
CA HIS A 113 1.71 -18.50 -3.21
C HIS A 113 1.61 -17.21 -2.40
N ILE A 114 1.44 -17.32 -1.09
CA ILE A 114 1.32 -16.19 -0.17
C ILE A 114 2.48 -16.31 0.83
N PRO A 115 3.12 -15.20 1.25
CA PRO A 115 4.26 -15.26 2.13
C PRO A 115 3.80 -15.66 3.53
N GLN A 116 4.64 -16.45 4.21
CA GLN A 116 4.43 -16.86 5.61
C GLN A 116 4.16 -15.67 6.55
N SER A 117 4.59 -14.44 6.22
CA SER A 117 4.29 -13.24 7.01
C SER A 117 2.80 -12.92 7.14
N LEU A 118 1.95 -13.49 6.28
CA LEU A 118 0.49 -13.33 6.28
C LEU A 118 -0.23 -14.55 6.89
N GLU A 119 0.49 -15.62 7.24
CA GLU A 119 -0.05 -16.89 7.70
C GLU A 119 0.06 -17.03 9.23
N GLU A 120 -0.73 -17.91 9.81
CA GLU A 120 -0.81 -18.13 11.27
C GLU A 120 0.54 -18.54 11.88
N ASN A 121 1.34 -19.34 11.18
CA ASN A 121 2.62 -19.86 11.67
C ASN A 121 3.80 -18.94 11.36
N CYS A 122 3.58 -17.63 11.26
CA CYS A 122 4.65 -16.68 10.98
C CYS A 122 5.73 -16.68 12.08
N SER A 123 7.00 -16.72 11.66
CA SER A 123 8.16 -16.79 12.57
C SER A 123 8.88 -15.44 12.77
N ALA A 124 8.82 -14.52 11.81
CA ALA A 124 9.50 -13.22 11.89
C ALA A 124 8.83 -12.15 11.02
N GLY A 125 8.66 -10.95 11.59
CA GLY A 125 8.02 -9.82 10.91
C GLY A 125 6.62 -10.19 10.47
N CYS A 126 5.77 -10.58 11.41
CA CYS A 126 4.44 -11.08 11.12
C CYS A 126 3.45 -9.94 10.87
N TYR A 127 2.31 -10.27 10.28
CA TYR A 127 1.18 -9.37 10.26
C TYR A 127 0.84 -8.87 11.67
N GLN A 128 0.21 -7.70 11.77
CA GLN A 128 -0.32 -7.24 13.04
C GLN A 128 -1.60 -8.05 13.39
N PRO A 129 -1.66 -8.72 14.55
CA PRO A 129 -2.87 -9.44 14.96
C PRO A 129 -4.12 -8.56 14.97
N GLU A 130 -5.29 -9.18 14.75
CA GLU A 130 -6.59 -8.51 14.70
C GLU A 130 -6.74 -7.44 13.59
N THR A 131 -5.84 -7.40 12.61
CA THR A 131 -5.95 -6.50 11.44
C THR A 131 -6.52 -7.19 10.21
N ASP A 132 -7.07 -6.38 9.32
CA ASP A 132 -7.62 -6.82 8.06
C ASP A 132 -6.59 -6.69 6.93
N TYR A 133 -6.84 -7.39 5.82
CA TYR A 133 -6.11 -7.24 4.58
C TYR A 133 -7.05 -6.83 3.44
N ILE A 134 -6.47 -6.21 2.41
CA ILE A 134 -7.14 -5.91 1.14
C ILE A 134 -6.35 -6.57 0.04
N MET A 135 -6.95 -7.53 -0.64
CA MET A 135 -6.37 -8.25 -1.76
C MET A 135 -7.04 -7.78 -3.06
N ILE A 136 -6.23 -7.43 -4.05
CA ILE A 136 -6.72 -6.96 -5.34
C ILE A 136 -6.04 -7.70 -6.49
N LYS A 137 -6.68 -7.61 -7.64
CA LYS A 137 -6.08 -7.93 -8.93
C LYS A 137 -6.06 -6.69 -9.80
N LYS A 138 -4.93 -6.46 -10.44
CA LYS A 138 -4.77 -5.34 -11.36
C LYS A 138 -3.85 -5.68 -12.52
N GLU A 139 -3.96 -4.83 -13.53
CA GLU A 139 -3.05 -4.75 -14.65
C GLU A 139 -1.88 -3.80 -14.32
N GLU A 140 -0.65 -4.20 -14.63
CA GLU A 140 0.53 -3.31 -14.56
C GLU A 140 0.83 -2.63 -15.90
N SER A 141 0.57 -3.34 -17.00
CA SER A 141 0.73 -2.85 -18.35
C SER A 141 -0.09 -3.71 -19.31
N HIS A 142 -0.40 -3.20 -20.51
CA HIS A 142 -1.07 -3.97 -21.54
C HIS A 142 -0.42 -3.86 -22.91
N SER A 143 -0.81 -4.80 -23.75
CA SER A 143 -0.55 -4.84 -25.18
C SER A 143 -1.80 -5.40 -25.88
N SER A 144 -1.68 -5.62 -27.18
CA SER A 144 -2.76 -6.18 -27.99
C SER A 144 -2.20 -7.23 -28.95
N LEU A 145 -3.01 -8.23 -29.25
CA LEU A 145 -2.68 -9.22 -30.27
C LEU A 145 -2.61 -8.57 -31.66
N THR A 146 -1.70 -9.05 -32.50
CA THR A 146 -1.53 -8.59 -33.90
C THR A 146 -1.97 -9.64 -34.92
N GLN A 147 -2.18 -10.88 -34.48
CA GLN A 147 -2.58 -12.01 -35.30
C GLN A 147 -3.71 -12.79 -34.62
N ILE A 148 -4.45 -13.56 -35.42
CA ILE A 148 -5.41 -14.53 -34.88
C ILE A 148 -4.64 -15.60 -34.11
N ASN A 149 -5.08 -15.91 -32.90
CA ASN A 149 -4.57 -17.01 -32.10
C ASN A 149 -5.71 -18.02 -31.87
N SER A 150 -5.67 -19.13 -32.60
CA SER A 150 -6.61 -20.26 -32.42
C SER A 150 -6.11 -21.20 -31.32
N LEU A 151 -5.99 -20.66 -30.11
CA LEU A 151 -5.54 -21.37 -28.91
C LEU A 151 -4.12 -21.95 -29.02
N ASN A 152 -3.21 -21.22 -29.67
CA ASN A 152 -1.80 -21.56 -29.75
C ASN A 152 -1.05 -21.00 -28.53
N SER A 153 -0.02 -21.72 -28.07
CA SER A 153 0.86 -21.23 -27.01
C SER A 153 1.75 -20.06 -27.44
N THR A 154 1.91 -19.79 -28.74
CA THR A 154 2.62 -18.61 -29.24
C THR A 154 1.66 -17.46 -29.51
N LEU A 155 1.94 -16.32 -28.89
CA LEU A 155 1.22 -15.05 -29.07
C LEU A 155 2.08 -14.06 -29.85
N HIS A 156 1.46 -13.32 -30.77
CA HIS A 156 2.08 -12.22 -31.51
C HIS A 156 1.50 -10.90 -31.03
N LEU A 157 2.31 -10.08 -30.37
CA LEU A 157 1.87 -8.84 -29.71
C LEU A 157 2.34 -7.61 -30.47
N ARG A 158 1.68 -6.48 -30.20
CA ARG A 158 2.10 -5.17 -30.72
C ARG A 158 3.40 -4.70 -30.08
N SER A 159 3.56 -4.95 -28.78
CA SER A 159 4.79 -4.80 -28.01
C SER A 159 4.84 -5.85 -26.91
N VAL A 160 6.05 -6.26 -26.52
CA VAL A 160 6.32 -7.12 -25.36
C VAL A 160 7.03 -6.36 -24.23
N ASP A 161 7.09 -5.04 -24.31
CA ASP A 161 7.80 -4.20 -23.33
C ASP A 161 7.25 -4.42 -21.90
N GLY A 162 8.16 -4.61 -20.95
CA GLY A 162 7.81 -4.87 -19.55
C GLY A 162 7.31 -6.29 -19.25
N ILE A 163 7.17 -7.15 -20.26
CA ILE A 163 6.86 -8.58 -20.09
C ILE A 163 8.16 -9.39 -20.13
N THR A 164 8.31 -10.26 -19.14
CA THR A 164 9.47 -11.13 -18.96
C THR A 164 9.03 -12.59 -18.83
N ALA A 165 9.97 -13.53 -18.99
CA ALA A 165 9.68 -14.93 -18.75
C ALA A 165 9.22 -15.14 -17.30
N SER A 166 8.30 -16.08 -17.10
CA SER A 166 7.58 -16.38 -15.86
C SER A 166 6.49 -15.37 -15.46
N ASP A 167 6.35 -14.23 -16.13
CA ASP A 167 5.26 -13.28 -15.83
C ASP A 167 3.88 -13.91 -16.06
N TYR A 168 2.95 -13.59 -15.17
CA TYR A 168 1.54 -13.87 -15.35
C TYR A 168 0.90 -12.82 -16.24
N LEU A 169 0.07 -13.25 -17.17
CA LEU A 169 -0.64 -12.39 -18.10
C LEU A 169 -2.13 -12.76 -18.11
N PHE A 170 -2.99 -11.79 -18.33
CA PHE A 170 -4.39 -12.01 -18.66
C PHE A 170 -4.64 -11.80 -20.14
N LEU A 171 -5.21 -12.79 -20.80
CA LEU A 171 -5.76 -12.66 -22.14
C LEU A 171 -7.27 -12.56 -22.04
N CYS A 172 -7.85 -11.55 -22.67
CA CYS A 172 -9.27 -11.30 -22.67
C CYS A 172 -9.82 -11.28 -24.10
N ASN A 173 -10.88 -12.05 -24.32
CA ASN A 173 -11.74 -11.88 -25.48
C ASN A 173 -13.21 -11.74 -25.01
N LYS A 174 -14.15 -11.84 -25.94
CA LYS A 174 -15.58 -11.72 -25.66
C LYS A 174 -16.13 -12.80 -24.71
N ASN A 175 -15.58 -14.01 -24.75
CA ASN A 175 -16.17 -15.19 -24.11
C ASN A 175 -15.38 -15.64 -22.87
N SER A 176 -14.06 -15.49 -22.90
CA SER A 176 -13.16 -16.02 -21.88
C SER A 176 -12.06 -15.04 -21.47
N ILE A 177 -11.61 -15.25 -20.23
CA ILE A 177 -10.43 -14.63 -19.65
C ILE A 177 -9.48 -15.75 -19.25
N ASN A 178 -8.27 -15.74 -19.78
CA ASN A 178 -7.25 -16.73 -19.46
C ASN A 178 -6.12 -16.10 -18.65
N LEU A 179 -5.90 -16.58 -17.43
CA LEU A 179 -4.66 -16.33 -16.72
C LEU A 179 -3.62 -17.29 -17.28
N VAL A 180 -2.57 -16.77 -17.90
CA VAL A 180 -1.50 -17.54 -18.52
C VAL A 180 -0.16 -17.16 -17.91
N LYS A 181 0.86 -17.99 -18.13
CA LYS A 181 2.25 -17.68 -17.77
C LYS A 181 3.11 -17.60 -19.03
N ALA A 182 3.90 -16.55 -19.16
CA ALA A 182 4.90 -16.44 -20.22
C ALA A 182 6.03 -17.43 -19.94
N SER A 183 6.29 -18.37 -20.84
CA SER A 183 7.45 -19.26 -20.77
C SER A 183 8.69 -18.64 -21.39
N ASN A 184 8.53 -17.89 -22.48
CA ASN A 184 9.61 -17.18 -23.16
C ASN A 184 9.09 -15.89 -23.84
N VAL A 185 9.94 -14.86 -23.91
CA VAL A 185 9.62 -13.59 -24.56
C VAL A 185 10.71 -13.27 -25.59
N ASN A 186 10.31 -12.93 -26.82
CA ASN A 186 11.22 -12.51 -27.87
C ASN A 186 10.87 -11.07 -28.31
N SER A 187 11.69 -10.11 -27.87
CA SER A 187 11.53 -8.69 -28.16
C SER A 187 11.84 -8.33 -29.62
N ASN A 188 12.58 -9.15 -30.36
CA ASN A 188 12.88 -8.86 -31.77
C ASN A 188 11.66 -9.10 -32.68
N SER A 189 10.85 -10.11 -32.34
CA SER A 189 9.64 -10.48 -33.09
C SER A 189 8.33 -10.09 -32.39
N ASN A 190 8.40 -9.47 -31.22
CA ASN A 190 7.26 -9.20 -30.33
C ASN A 190 6.38 -10.43 -30.09
N THR A 191 7.02 -11.58 -29.84
CA THR A 191 6.31 -12.84 -29.60
C THR A 191 6.51 -13.35 -28.19
N ILE A 192 5.46 -13.93 -27.62
CA ILE A 192 5.49 -14.59 -26.31
C ILE A 192 5.09 -16.05 -26.50
N ASN A 193 5.88 -16.97 -25.95
CA ASN A 193 5.43 -18.36 -25.76
C ASN A 193 4.83 -18.50 -24.37
N LEU A 194 3.73 -19.22 -24.27
CA LEU A 194 3.02 -19.51 -23.03
C LEU A 194 3.44 -20.88 -22.48
N SER A 195 3.35 -21.06 -21.17
CA SER A 195 3.54 -22.37 -20.54
C SER A 195 2.46 -23.37 -20.94
N GLN A 196 1.24 -22.89 -21.18
CA GLN A 196 0.13 -23.68 -21.73
C GLN A 196 -0.65 -22.82 -22.73
N SER A 197 -1.19 -23.46 -23.77
CA SER A 197 -2.14 -22.80 -24.68
C SER A 197 -3.36 -22.27 -23.91
N PRO A 198 -3.95 -21.14 -24.32
CA PRO A 198 -5.19 -20.65 -23.73
C PRO A 198 -6.38 -21.57 -24.09
N GLN A 199 -7.52 -21.35 -23.43
CA GLN A 199 -8.74 -22.15 -23.59
C GLN A 199 -9.98 -21.26 -23.84
N GLY A 200 -11.01 -21.87 -24.42
CA GLY A 200 -12.31 -21.24 -24.66
C GLY A 200 -12.49 -20.99 -26.16
N SER A 201 -12.21 -19.76 -26.60
CA SER A 201 -12.35 -19.35 -27.99
C SER A 201 -11.10 -18.66 -28.53
N ASP A 202 -11.02 -18.58 -29.84
CA ASP A 202 -9.98 -17.85 -30.57
C ASP A 202 -9.90 -16.38 -30.14
N TYR A 203 -8.69 -15.85 -30.26
CA TYR A 203 -8.40 -14.44 -30.10
C TYR A 203 -8.08 -13.80 -31.44
N TYR A 204 -8.48 -12.54 -31.62
CA TYR A 204 -8.33 -11.79 -32.85
C TYR A 204 -7.34 -10.63 -32.68
N PRO A 205 -6.79 -10.09 -33.79
CA PRO A 205 -6.01 -8.87 -33.74
C PRO A 205 -6.78 -7.75 -33.02
N GLY A 206 -6.12 -7.08 -32.07
CA GLY A 206 -6.72 -6.07 -31.20
C GLY A 206 -7.26 -6.60 -29.87
N ASP A 207 -7.40 -7.92 -29.70
CA ASP A 207 -7.75 -8.50 -28.40
C ASP A 207 -6.66 -8.21 -27.36
N TYR A 208 -7.12 -8.07 -26.13
CA TYR A 208 -6.35 -7.51 -25.03
C TYR A 208 -5.45 -8.56 -24.38
N ILE A 209 -4.23 -8.14 -24.04
CA ILE A 209 -3.35 -8.85 -23.12
C ILE A 209 -2.77 -7.89 -22.09
N GLY A 210 -2.86 -8.25 -20.81
CA GLY A 210 -2.35 -7.46 -19.69
C GLY A 210 -1.36 -8.22 -18.84
N LYS A 211 -0.35 -7.53 -18.31
CA LYS A 211 0.50 -8.07 -17.25
C LYS A 211 -0.27 -8.10 -15.94
N TYR A 212 -0.43 -9.29 -15.38
CA TYR A 212 -1.22 -9.53 -14.18
C TYR A 212 -0.41 -9.28 -12.91
N SER A 213 -1.02 -8.62 -11.93
CA SER A 213 -0.51 -8.49 -10.58
C SER A 213 -1.60 -8.81 -9.57
N LEU A 214 -1.30 -9.72 -8.65
CA LEU A 214 -2.02 -9.87 -7.39
C LEU A 214 -1.32 -9.07 -6.33
N GLU A 215 -2.06 -8.21 -5.63
CA GLU A 215 -1.52 -7.40 -4.56
C GLU A 215 -2.31 -7.59 -3.27
N ILE A 216 -1.62 -7.67 -2.13
CA ILE A 216 -2.23 -7.74 -0.80
C ILE A 216 -1.67 -6.59 0.03
N LEU A 217 -2.55 -5.68 0.44
CA LEU A 217 -2.22 -4.61 1.38
C LEU A 217 -2.54 -5.07 2.81
N TYR A 218 -1.58 -4.90 3.71
CA TYR A 218 -1.68 -5.36 5.10
C TYR A 218 -0.72 -4.61 6.03
N VAL A 219 -0.91 -4.73 7.34
CA VAL A 219 0.02 -4.20 8.34
C VAL A 219 0.91 -5.32 8.87
N ARG A 220 2.21 -5.03 8.98
CA ARG A 220 3.26 -5.99 9.35
C ARG A 220 4.25 -5.37 10.32
N ASP A 221 4.76 -6.18 11.25
CA ASP A 221 5.89 -5.84 12.10
C ASP A 221 7.16 -5.67 11.23
N THR A 222 7.84 -4.54 11.40
CA THR A 222 9.08 -4.23 10.67
C THR A 222 10.32 -4.95 11.19
N GLY A 223 10.19 -5.69 12.31
CA GLY A 223 11.29 -6.30 13.04
C GLY A 223 12.14 -5.29 13.83
N LYS A 224 11.70 -4.04 13.92
CA LYS A 224 12.35 -2.98 14.72
C LYS A 224 11.48 -2.63 15.91
N GLN A 225 12.14 -2.23 16.99
CA GLN A 225 11.48 -1.74 18.21
C GLN A 225 11.72 -0.24 18.39
N ASP A 226 10.78 0.42 19.06
CA ASP A 226 10.94 1.81 19.52
C ASP A 226 11.82 1.91 20.77
N SER A 227 11.98 3.13 21.30
CA SER A 227 12.76 3.37 22.52
C SER A 227 12.18 2.73 23.79
N GLN A 228 10.94 2.25 23.72
CA GLN A 228 10.19 1.61 24.80
C GLN A 228 10.18 0.08 24.64
N GLY A 229 10.81 -0.45 23.60
CA GLY A 229 10.85 -1.88 23.30
C GLY A 229 9.58 -2.41 22.60
N GLN A 230 8.69 -1.54 22.13
CA GLN A 230 7.47 -1.94 21.42
C GLN A 230 7.78 -2.14 19.93
N SER A 231 7.18 -3.17 19.32
CA SER A 231 7.30 -3.43 17.88
C SER A 231 6.78 -2.27 17.06
N ILE A 232 7.53 -1.89 16.03
CA ILE A 232 7.13 -0.87 15.06
C ILE A 232 6.47 -1.55 13.88
N TYR A 233 5.19 -1.25 13.65
CA TYR A 233 4.43 -1.73 12.50
C TYR A 233 4.51 -0.78 11.31
N SER A 234 4.20 -1.29 10.12
CA SER A 234 4.09 -0.50 8.89
C SER A 234 3.05 -1.08 7.95
N LEU A 235 2.55 -0.23 7.05
CA LEU A 235 1.75 -0.66 5.92
C LEU A 235 2.67 -1.28 4.87
N TYR A 236 2.34 -2.50 4.44
CA TYR A 236 3.04 -3.24 3.39
C TYR A 236 2.10 -3.57 2.24
N VAL A 237 2.67 -3.69 1.05
CA VAL A 237 2.04 -4.38 -0.08
C VAL A 237 2.85 -5.62 -0.44
N TYR A 238 2.19 -6.76 -0.49
CA TYR A 238 2.70 -7.98 -1.10
C TYR A 238 2.31 -8.01 -2.57
N ILE A 239 3.23 -8.33 -3.47
CA ILE A 239 3.00 -8.36 -4.92
C ILE A 239 3.42 -9.73 -5.46
N LYS A 240 2.49 -10.41 -6.15
CA LYS A 240 2.74 -11.64 -6.93
C LYS A 240 2.24 -11.48 -8.36
N ASN A 241 3.19 -11.42 -9.30
CA ASN A 241 2.95 -11.15 -10.71
C ASN A 241 3.61 -12.17 -11.65
N SER A 242 4.23 -13.22 -11.10
CA SER A 242 4.96 -14.24 -11.85
C SER A 242 4.96 -15.59 -11.13
N GLY A 243 5.48 -16.62 -11.82
CA GLY A 243 5.73 -17.96 -11.27
C GLY A 243 6.71 -17.99 -10.09
N ALA A 244 7.47 -16.91 -9.86
CA ALA A 244 8.30 -16.80 -8.67
C ALA A 244 7.48 -16.53 -7.40
N ASN A 245 8.12 -16.65 -6.24
CA ASN A 245 7.54 -16.18 -4.98
C ASN A 245 7.38 -14.67 -5.06
N GLY A 246 6.21 -14.16 -4.68
CA GLY A 246 5.98 -12.73 -4.57
C GLY A 246 6.80 -12.10 -3.45
N MET A 247 6.79 -10.77 -3.39
CA MET A 247 7.61 -9.98 -2.47
C MET A 247 6.77 -8.92 -1.75
N SER A 248 7.11 -8.65 -0.49
CA SER A 248 6.47 -7.60 0.30
C SER A 248 7.34 -6.35 0.39
N TYR A 249 6.74 -5.18 0.18
CA TYR A 249 7.39 -3.88 0.20
C TYR A 249 6.78 -2.99 1.28
N GLU A 250 7.62 -2.37 2.11
CA GLU A 250 7.19 -1.39 3.10
C GLU A 250 6.78 -0.10 2.39
N LEU A 251 5.54 0.36 2.66
CA LEU A 251 5.01 1.59 2.07
C LEU A 251 5.10 2.76 3.04
N VAL A 252 4.55 2.60 4.25
CA VAL A 252 4.48 3.68 5.24
C VAL A 252 4.72 3.14 6.64
N ARG A 253 5.74 3.69 7.30
CA ARG A 253 6.13 3.31 8.65
C ARG A 253 5.28 3.95 9.74
N GLY A 254 4.91 3.14 10.73
CA GLY A 254 4.11 3.54 11.91
C GLY A 254 2.61 3.54 11.64
N VAL A 255 2.16 2.74 10.66
CA VAL A 255 0.73 2.47 10.42
C VAL A 255 0.35 1.19 11.14
N GLU A 256 -0.75 1.25 11.87
CA GLU A 256 -1.26 0.20 12.76
C GLU A 256 -2.78 0.03 12.60
N ASN A 257 -3.33 -1.05 13.15
CA ASN A 257 -4.76 -1.28 13.34
C ASN A 257 -5.58 -1.10 12.05
N LEU A 258 -5.10 -1.64 10.94
CA LEU A 258 -5.84 -1.61 9.67
C LEU A 258 -7.13 -2.41 9.81
N GLN A 259 -8.26 -1.76 9.56
CA GLN A 259 -9.61 -2.34 9.61
C GLN A 259 -10.38 -1.94 8.35
N VAL A 260 -11.21 -2.83 7.85
CA VAL A 260 -12.03 -2.63 6.67
C VAL A 260 -13.49 -2.86 7.03
N GLU A 261 -14.34 -1.94 6.60
CA GLU A 261 -15.79 -2.06 6.64
C GLU A 261 -16.36 -1.88 5.23
N TYR A 262 -17.36 -2.68 4.87
CA TYR A 262 -18.05 -2.57 3.59
C TYR A 262 -19.46 -1.99 3.77
N ALA A 263 -19.85 -1.14 2.83
CA ALA A 263 -21.17 -0.54 2.81
C ALA A 263 -22.20 -1.51 2.21
N THR A 264 -23.39 -1.59 2.81
CA THR A 264 -24.60 -2.09 2.16
C THR A 264 -25.64 -0.98 2.15
N VAL A 265 -26.48 -0.96 1.10
CA VAL A 265 -27.53 0.06 0.95
C VAL A 265 -28.88 -0.61 0.94
N SER A 266 -29.74 -0.22 1.88
CA SER A 266 -31.14 -0.67 1.94
C SER A 266 -32.02 0.53 2.28
N ASN A 267 -33.09 0.75 1.51
CA ASN A 267 -34.01 1.89 1.69
C ASN A 267 -33.31 3.26 1.82
N ASN A 268 -32.30 3.52 0.97
CA ASN A 268 -31.44 4.72 1.01
C ASN A 268 -30.65 4.94 2.31
N VAL A 269 -30.53 3.91 3.17
CA VAL A 269 -29.69 3.92 4.36
C VAL A 269 -28.41 3.12 4.07
N ILE A 270 -27.27 3.73 4.38
CA ILE A 270 -25.96 3.08 4.30
C ILE A 270 -25.65 2.43 5.64
N THR A 271 -25.40 1.13 5.63
CA THR A 271 -24.91 0.37 6.79
C THR A 271 -23.46 -0.03 6.56
N TRP A 272 -22.59 0.26 7.52
CA TRP A 272 -21.20 -0.21 7.53
C TRP A 272 -21.12 -1.53 8.27
N ASN A 273 -20.55 -2.54 7.62
CA ASN A 273 -20.45 -3.88 8.15
C ASN A 273 -18.97 -4.24 8.32
N ASN A 274 -18.61 -4.77 9.49
CA ASN A 274 -17.27 -5.27 9.75
C ASN A 274 -16.98 -6.54 8.92
N VAL A 275 -15.72 -6.73 8.58
CA VAL A 275 -15.24 -7.95 7.92
C VAL A 275 -15.04 -9.04 8.97
N ALA A 276 -15.87 -10.08 8.93
CA ALA A 276 -15.77 -11.23 9.85
C ALA A 276 -15.06 -12.44 9.23
N ALA A 277 -15.11 -12.55 7.90
CA ALA A 277 -14.48 -13.57 7.08
C ALA A 277 -14.18 -12.97 5.70
N ASP A 278 -13.41 -13.70 4.89
CA ASP A 278 -13.13 -13.31 3.51
C ASP A 278 -14.43 -13.02 2.74
N ILE A 279 -14.51 -11.81 2.20
CA ILE A 279 -15.65 -11.34 1.41
C ILE A 279 -15.16 -10.78 0.08
N ASP A 280 -15.81 -11.25 -0.98
CA ASP A 280 -15.58 -10.82 -2.35
C ASP A 280 -16.36 -9.53 -2.60
N ILE A 281 -15.63 -8.45 -2.83
CA ILE A 281 -16.19 -7.12 -2.97
C ILE A 281 -16.52 -6.85 -4.44
N ASN A 282 -17.78 -6.50 -4.70
CA ASN A 282 -18.26 -6.02 -6.00
C ASN A 282 -19.11 -4.76 -5.81
N SER A 283 -19.02 -3.80 -6.73
CA SER A 283 -19.69 -2.51 -6.62
C SER A 283 -21.21 -2.60 -6.65
N SER A 284 -21.78 -3.67 -7.22
CA SER A 284 -23.22 -3.91 -7.27
C SER A 284 -23.83 -4.20 -5.90
N ASN A 285 -23.12 -4.95 -5.05
CA ASN A 285 -23.58 -5.36 -3.72
C ASN A 285 -22.99 -4.46 -2.62
N TYR A 286 -21.75 -3.99 -2.81
CA TYR A 286 -20.97 -3.27 -1.83
C TYR A 286 -20.40 -1.98 -2.46
N PRO A 287 -21.17 -0.88 -2.50
CA PRO A 287 -20.82 0.30 -3.30
C PRO A 287 -19.65 1.12 -2.73
N ALA A 288 -19.20 0.85 -1.50
CA ALA A 288 -18.10 1.57 -0.89
C ALA A 288 -17.38 0.73 0.18
N LEU A 289 -16.10 1.05 0.37
CA LEU A 289 -15.26 0.56 1.46
C LEU A 289 -14.88 1.73 2.37
N LYS A 290 -14.89 1.49 3.68
CA LYS A 290 -14.33 2.38 4.70
C LYS A 290 -13.13 1.66 5.29
N ILE A 291 -11.95 2.24 5.10
CA ILE A 291 -10.69 1.68 5.59
C ILE A 291 -10.21 2.58 6.73
N SER A 292 -10.05 2.01 7.92
CA SER A 292 -9.59 2.69 9.12
C SER A 292 -8.19 2.20 9.50
N TYR A 293 -7.36 3.09 10.04
CA TYR A 293 -5.99 2.77 10.47
C TYR A 293 -5.54 3.78 11.52
N SER A 294 -4.49 3.45 12.27
CA SER A 294 -3.89 4.30 13.29
C SER A 294 -2.49 4.75 12.91
N ILE A 295 -2.15 6.00 13.25
CA ILE A 295 -0.78 6.54 13.19
C ILE A 295 -0.54 7.30 14.49
N ALA A 296 0.53 6.96 15.21
CA ALA A 296 0.89 7.61 16.48
C ALA A 296 -0.28 7.68 17.49
N GLY A 297 -1.07 6.59 17.57
CA GLY A 297 -2.22 6.49 18.48
C GLY A 297 -3.50 7.22 18.03
N GLN A 298 -3.47 7.94 16.91
CA GLN A 298 -4.65 8.60 16.33
C GLN A 298 -5.24 7.73 15.22
N THR A 299 -6.57 7.56 15.23
CA THR A 299 -7.28 6.77 14.21
C THR A 299 -7.81 7.67 13.09
N PHE A 300 -7.54 7.26 11.86
CA PHE A 300 -7.98 7.90 10.64
C PHE A 300 -8.83 6.92 9.82
N ASN A 301 -9.63 7.47 8.91
CA ASN A 301 -10.37 6.66 7.96
C ASN A 301 -10.36 7.27 6.56
N LYS A 302 -10.52 6.40 5.56
CA LYS A 302 -10.73 6.74 4.17
C LYS A 302 -11.93 5.96 3.65
N ILE A 303 -12.92 6.68 3.14
CA ILE A 303 -14.04 6.10 2.42
C ILE A 303 -13.72 6.15 0.92
N ILE A 304 -13.95 5.04 0.23
CA ILE A 304 -13.71 4.88 -1.20
C ILE A 304 -14.97 4.26 -1.80
N THR A 305 -15.62 5.00 -2.70
CA THR A 305 -16.73 4.49 -3.52
C THR A 305 -16.15 3.63 -4.63
N LEU A 306 -16.75 2.47 -4.90
CA LEU A 306 -16.26 1.52 -5.90
C LEU A 306 -16.77 1.89 -7.29
#